data_AF-A0AAN1JL60-F1
#
_entry.id   AF-A0AAN1JL60-F1
#
_cell.length_a   1.000
_cell.length_b   1.000
_cell.length_c   1.000
_cell.angle_alpha   90.00
_cell.angle_beta   90.00
_cell.angle_gamma   90.00
#
_symmetry.space_group_name_H-M   'P 1'
#
loop_
_entity.id
_entity.type
_entity.pdbx_description
1 polymer ?
#
loop_
_entity_poly.entity_id
_entity_poly.type
_entity_poly.pdbx_seq_one_letter_code
_entity_poly.pdbx_strand_id
1 'polypeptide(L)'
;MFGLYPAGAQWVRHFSAKRAPRDIGKVLTAHAGFNAGIFHTPFGEHRGAVIAQSGRFLILAAAVNVDQSDLAVVPDIQMQNLLWSFETGYASQWGPRELLALTGVDNWDGLIRRTSSEYAAVCKTVEDAVDGSLEKRAVEAAAAAEAAKAEAAKRAAMPDPVVGRMFSSDDDAPWLPSDYLFDAPEVQPCAH
;
A
#
# COMPACT_ATOMS: atom_id res chain seq x y z
N MET A 1 -10.70 -20.82 -21.88
CA MET A 1 -10.45 -21.85 -20.85
C MET A 1 -9.09 -21.57 -20.24
N PHE A 2 -9.01 -21.41 -18.92
CA PHE A 2 -7.74 -21.22 -18.22
C PHE A 2 -6.85 -22.48 -18.37
N GLY A 3 -5.52 -22.29 -18.43
CA GLY A 3 -4.59 -23.33 -18.87
C GLY A 3 -4.43 -24.53 -17.93
N LEU A 4 -3.60 -25.49 -18.37
CA LEU A 4 -3.08 -26.52 -17.47
C LEU A 4 -2.00 -25.88 -16.60
N TYR A 5 -2.23 -25.84 -15.30
CA TYR A 5 -1.29 -25.27 -14.34
C TYR A 5 -0.45 -26.40 -13.76
N PRO A 6 0.86 -26.48 -14.09
CA PRO A 6 1.72 -27.55 -13.59
C PRO A 6 1.72 -27.63 -12.07
N ALA A 7 1.60 -26.48 -11.38
CA ALA A 7 1.51 -26.45 -9.92
C ALA A 7 0.29 -27.17 -9.33
N GLY A 8 -0.71 -27.57 -10.12
CA GLY A 8 -1.92 -28.22 -9.62
C GLY A 8 -3.11 -27.26 -9.46
N ALA A 9 -4.31 -27.84 -9.33
CA ALA A 9 -5.57 -27.09 -9.32
C ALA A 9 -5.80 -26.27 -8.04
N GLN A 10 -5.15 -26.64 -6.93
CA GLN A 10 -5.25 -25.94 -5.64
C GLN A 10 -4.69 -24.51 -5.68
N TRP A 11 -3.80 -24.21 -6.63
CA TRP A 11 -3.23 -22.88 -6.83
C TRP A 11 -4.00 -22.03 -7.84
N VAL A 12 -5.20 -22.47 -8.23
CA VAL A 12 -6.06 -21.77 -9.19
C VAL A 12 -7.40 -21.51 -8.55
N ARG A 13 -7.82 -20.24 -8.53
CA ARG A 13 -9.17 -19.88 -8.10
C ARG A 13 -9.86 -19.07 -9.18
N HIS A 14 -11.03 -19.54 -9.57
CA HIS A 14 -11.87 -18.90 -10.58
C HIS A 14 -12.87 -17.96 -9.92
N PHE A 15 -13.12 -16.84 -10.60
CA PHE A 15 -14.14 -15.88 -10.23
C PHE A 15 -14.92 -15.50 -11.48
N SER A 16 -16.20 -15.16 -11.31
CA SER A 16 -17.03 -14.62 -12.39
C SER A 16 -17.66 -13.32 -11.90
N ALA A 17 -17.64 -12.29 -12.74
CA ALA A 17 -18.08 -10.96 -12.38
C ALA A 17 -18.89 -10.32 -13.52
N LYS A 18 -19.94 -9.59 -13.15
CA LYS A 18 -20.79 -8.82 -14.08
C LYS A 18 -20.18 -7.46 -14.42
N ARG A 19 -18.86 -7.40 -14.58
CA ARG A 19 -18.09 -6.20 -14.88
C ARG A 19 -17.01 -6.52 -15.89
N ALA A 20 -16.63 -5.51 -16.68
CA ALA A 20 -15.57 -5.65 -17.64
C ALA A 20 -14.22 -5.92 -16.94
N PRO A 21 -13.35 -6.80 -17.48
CA PRO A 21 -12.06 -7.11 -16.88
C PRO A 21 -11.17 -5.89 -16.68
N ARG A 22 -11.26 -4.90 -17.58
CA ARG A 22 -10.50 -3.65 -17.49
C ARG A 22 -10.90 -2.81 -16.27
N ASP A 23 -12.17 -2.83 -15.91
CA ASP A 23 -12.66 -2.07 -14.76
C ASP A 23 -12.21 -2.74 -13.46
N ILE A 24 -12.28 -4.07 -13.38
CA ILE A 24 -11.73 -4.82 -12.25
C ILE A 24 -10.23 -4.59 -12.11
N GLY A 25 -9.49 -4.59 -13.23
CA GLY A 25 -8.07 -4.26 -13.24
C GLY A 25 -7.78 -2.88 -12.64
N LYS A 26 -8.55 -1.85 -13.02
CA LYS A 26 -8.43 -0.49 -12.47
C LYS A 26 -8.72 -0.43 -10.97
N VAL A 27 -9.73 -1.15 -10.50
CA VAL A 27 -10.11 -1.20 -9.08
C VAL A 27 -9.00 -1.83 -8.25
N LEU A 28 -8.43 -2.94 -8.72
CA LEU A 28 -7.33 -3.63 -8.05
C LEU A 28 -6.06 -2.75 -7.99
N THR A 29 -5.74 -2.03 -9.06
CA THR A 29 -4.56 -1.15 -9.08
C THR A 29 -4.77 0.10 -8.23
N ALA A 30 -5.96 0.70 -8.26
CA ALA A 30 -6.26 1.93 -7.52
C ALA A 30 -6.43 1.71 -6.01
N HIS A 31 -7.01 0.58 -5.60
CA HIS A 31 -7.43 0.38 -4.20
C HIS A 31 -6.70 -0.74 -3.46
N ALA A 32 -6.07 -1.68 -4.17
CA ALA A 32 -5.34 -2.80 -3.55
C ALA A 32 -3.82 -2.77 -3.78
N GLY A 33 -3.30 -1.76 -4.48
CA GLY A 33 -1.86 -1.63 -4.76
C GLY A 33 -1.32 -2.68 -5.72
N PHE A 34 -2.18 -3.28 -6.54
CA PHE A 34 -1.75 -4.25 -7.55
C PHE A 34 -1.05 -3.53 -8.69
N ASN A 35 -0.11 -4.21 -9.34
CA ASN A 35 0.52 -3.72 -10.56
C ASN A 35 -0.41 -3.95 -11.75
N ALA A 36 -0.53 -2.94 -12.62
CA ALA A 36 -1.35 -3.04 -13.82
C ALA A 36 -0.77 -4.06 -14.81
N GLY A 37 -1.61 -4.96 -15.31
CA GLY A 37 -1.23 -5.90 -16.35
C GLY A 37 -1.23 -5.23 -17.73
N ILE A 38 -0.27 -5.60 -18.57
CA ILE A 38 -0.22 -5.17 -19.99
C ILE A 38 -1.04 -6.08 -20.92
N PHE A 39 -1.99 -6.86 -20.38
CA PHE A 39 -2.81 -7.83 -21.13
C PHE A 39 -2.00 -8.85 -21.94
N HIS A 40 -0.79 -9.18 -21.49
CA HIS A 40 0.01 -10.25 -22.08
C HIS A 40 -0.52 -11.63 -21.66
N THR A 41 -0.14 -12.66 -22.42
CA THR A 41 -0.62 -14.03 -22.30
C THR A 41 0.52 -14.98 -21.90
N PRO A 42 0.95 -14.98 -20.62
CA PRO A 42 2.14 -15.73 -20.18
C PRO A 42 1.99 -17.25 -20.37
N PHE A 43 0.76 -17.76 -20.37
CA PHE A 43 0.46 -19.19 -20.55
C PHE A 43 0.09 -19.58 -21.98
N GLY A 44 0.30 -18.67 -22.94
CA GLY A 44 -0.02 -18.86 -24.35
C GLY A 44 -1.39 -18.28 -24.75
N GLU A 45 -1.62 -18.28 -26.05
CA GLU A 45 -2.87 -17.79 -26.64
C GLU A 45 -4.09 -18.57 -26.11
N HIS A 46 -5.21 -17.88 -25.88
CA HIS A 46 -6.45 -18.43 -25.33
C HIS A 46 -6.40 -18.93 -23.87
N ARG A 47 -5.30 -18.70 -23.15
CA ARG A 47 -5.12 -19.14 -21.74
C ARG A 47 -5.37 -18.04 -20.70
N GLY A 48 -5.96 -16.94 -21.16
CA GLY A 48 -6.23 -15.75 -20.38
C GLY A 48 -5.11 -14.71 -20.46
N ALA A 49 -5.50 -13.45 -20.36
CA ALA A 49 -4.61 -12.29 -20.39
C ALA A 49 -4.48 -11.68 -18.99
N VAL A 50 -3.28 -11.25 -18.62
CA VAL A 50 -3.01 -10.64 -17.32
C VAL A 50 -3.62 -9.25 -17.24
N ILE A 51 -4.56 -9.04 -16.32
CA ILE A 51 -5.19 -7.74 -16.06
C ILE A 51 -4.53 -7.00 -14.89
N ALA A 52 -4.00 -7.73 -13.93
CA ALA A 52 -3.30 -7.20 -12.76
C ALA A 52 -2.35 -8.24 -12.18
N GLN A 53 -1.37 -7.80 -11.39
CA GLN A 53 -0.41 -8.64 -10.70
C GLN A 53 -0.20 -8.17 -9.26
N SER A 54 -0.16 -9.11 -8.31
CA SER A 54 0.22 -8.85 -6.92
C SER A 54 1.34 -9.80 -6.52
N GLY A 55 2.55 -9.26 -6.33
CA GLY A 55 3.74 -10.07 -6.08
C GLY A 55 3.96 -11.12 -7.17
N ARG A 56 3.93 -12.41 -6.78
CA ARG A 56 4.09 -13.57 -7.66
C ARG A 56 2.77 -14.16 -8.15
N PHE A 57 1.65 -13.46 -7.98
CA PHE A 57 0.33 -13.88 -8.41
C PHE A 57 -0.22 -12.99 -9.53
N LEU A 58 -0.76 -13.63 -10.55
CA LEU A 58 -1.34 -13.02 -11.72
C LEU A 58 -2.86 -13.18 -11.67
N ILE A 59 -3.55 -12.10 -12.05
CA ILE A 59 -5.00 -12.09 -12.23
C ILE A 59 -5.23 -12.12 -13.73
N LEU A 60 -5.74 -13.24 -14.21
CA LEU A 60 -6.02 -13.49 -15.62
C LEU A 60 -7.49 -13.25 -15.90
N ALA A 61 -7.81 -12.66 -17.05
CA ALA A 61 -9.15 -12.64 -17.62
C ALA A 61 -9.21 -13.56 -18.84
N ALA A 62 -10.27 -14.35 -18.97
CA ALA A 62 -10.44 -15.26 -20.11
C ALA A 62 -10.51 -14.51 -21.46
N ALA A 63 -11.15 -13.35 -21.46
CA ALA A 63 -11.19 -12.40 -22.57
C ALA A 63 -11.11 -10.96 -22.00
N VAL A 64 -10.53 -10.03 -22.76
CA VAL A 64 -10.29 -8.64 -22.28
C VAL A 64 -11.40 -7.67 -22.71
N ASN A 65 -12.01 -7.90 -23.87
CA ASN A 65 -13.01 -7.01 -24.47
C ASN A 65 -14.42 -7.60 -24.34
N VAL A 66 -14.86 -7.79 -23.09
CA VAL A 66 -16.15 -8.37 -22.74
C VAL A 66 -16.77 -7.61 -21.56
N ASP A 67 -18.10 -7.55 -21.49
CA ASP A 67 -18.82 -6.83 -20.43
C ASP A 67 -18.91 -7.63 -19.13
N GLN A 68 -18.79 -8.95 -19.23
CA GLN A 68 -18.71 -9.88 -18.11
C GLN A 68 -17.35 -10.56 -18.12
N SER A 69 -16.75 -10.70 -16.95
CA SER A 69 -15.40 -11.24 -16.82
C SER A 69 -15.42 -12.58 -16.11
N ASP A 70 -14.81 -13.57 -16.74
CA ASP A 70 -14.33 -14.76 -16.06
C ASP A 70 -12.85 -14.55 -15.77
N LEU A 71 -12.50 -14.68 -14.49
CA LEU A 71 -11.17 -14.42 -13.96
C LEU A 71 -10.56 -15.69 -13.36
N ALA A 72 -9.23 -15.74 -13.34
CA ALA A 72 -8.48 -16.72 -12.58
C ALA A 72 -7.31 -16.05 -11.86
N VAL A 73 -7.13 -16.39 -10.59
CA VAL A 73 -5.93 -16.05 -9.83
C VAL A 73 -4.99 -17.24 -9.88
N VAL A 74 -3.75 -17.00 -10.31
CA VAL A 74 -2.73 -18.04 -10.52
C VAL A 74 -1.35 -17.53 -10.12
N PRO A 75 -0.42 -18.38 -9.66
CA PRO A 75 0.98 -17.98 -9.51
C PRO A 75 1.62 -17.70 -10.88
N ASP A 76 2.69 -16.92 -10.91
CA ASP A 76 3.51 -16.73 -12.11
C ASP A 76 4.21 -18.03 -12.54
N ILE A 77 4.79 -18.04 -13.74
CA ILE A 77 5.43 -19.25 -14.31
C ILE A 77 6.55 -19.77 -13.40
N GLN A 78 7.34 -18.86 -12.82
CA GLN A 78 8.47 -19.24 -11.96
C GLN A 78 7.99 -19.91 -10.67
N MET A 79 6.99 -19.32 -10.01
CA MET A 79 6.38 -19.86 -8.81
C MET A 79 5.66 -21.19 -9.10
N GLN A 80 4.99 -21.31 -10.24
CA GLN A 80 4.36 -22.58 -10.62
C GLN A 80 5.37 -23.72 -10.77
N ASN A 81 6.54 -23.46 -11.35
CA ASN A 81 7.59 -24.47 -11.49
C ASN A 81 8.15 -24.89 -10.12
N LEU A 82 8.29 -23.94 -9.18
CA LEU A 82 8.73 -24.25 -7.81
C LEU A 82 7.70 -25.08 -7.05
N LEU A 83 6.42 -24.67 -7.11
CA LEU A 83 5.32 -25.39 -6.48
C LEU A 83 5.17 -26.81 -7.05
N TRP A 84 5.25 -26.95 -8.37
CA TRP A 84 5.27 -28.26 -9.02
C TRP A 84 6.45 -29.12 -8.55
N SER A 85 7.65 -28.53 -8.46
CA SER A 85 8.83 -29.26 -7.97
C SER A 85 8.65 -29.78 -6.54
N PHE A 86 8.02 -28.98 -5.68
CA PHE A 86 7.70 -29.37 -4.32
C PHE A 86 6.71 -30.55 -4.29
N GLU A 87 5.61 -30.44 -5.03
CA GLU A 87 4.53 -31.45 -5.01
C GLU A 87 4.90 -32.78 -5.68
N THR A 88 5.83 -32.76 -6.64
CA THR A 88 6.26 -33.96 -7.36
C THR A 88 7.52 -34.62 -6.78
N GLY A 89 8.02 -34.12 -5.65
CA GLY A 89 9.20 -34.68 -4.98
C GLY A 89 10.55 -34.26 -5.59
N TYR A 90 10.57 -33.30 -6.51
CA TYR A 90 11.78 -32.69 -7.06
C TYR A 90 12.31 -31.50 -6.25
N ALA A 91 11.79 -31.29 -5.03
CA ALA A 91 12.24 -30.24 -4.11
C ALA A 91 13.76 -30.25 -3.86
N SER A 92 14.39 -31.44 -3.91
CA SER A 92 15.83 -31.62 -3.71
C SER A 92 16.70 -31.07 -4.85
N GLN A 93 16.12 -30.74 -6.00
CA GLN A 93 16.84 -30.09 -7.10
C GLN A 93 17.16 -28.62 -6.81
N TRP A 94 16.54 -28.04 -5.79
CA TRP A 94 16.66 -26.63 -5.45
C TRP A 94 17.44 -26.46 -4.16
N GLY A 95 18.59 -25.80 -4.25
CA GLY A 95 19.40 -25.46 -3.08
C GLY A 95 18.83 -24.26 -2.30
N PRO A 96 19.14 -24.13 -0.99
CA PRO A 96 18.71 -22.97 -0.18
C PRO A 96 19.09 -21.61 -0.78
N ARG A 97 20.26 -21.53 -1.42
CA ARG A 97 20.73 -20.29 -2.10
C ARG A 97 19.89 -19.95 -3.33
N GLU A 98 19.44 -20.95 -4.08
CA GLU A 98 18.62 -20.75 -5.27
C GLU A 98 17.21 -20.32 -4.87
N LEU A 99 16.64 -20.97 -3.85
CA LEU A 99 15.36 -20.56 -3.28
C LEU A 99 15.42 -19.11 -2.78
N LEU A 100 16.49 -18.75 -2.07
CA LEU A 100 16.69 -17.39 -1.57
C LEU A 100 16.79 -16.38 -2.73
N ALA A 101 17.53 -16.70 -3.79
CA ALA A 101 17.68 -15.83 -4.95
C ALA A 101 16.36 -15.62 -5.71
N LEU A 102 15.50 -16.64 -5.80
CA LEU A 102 14.25 -16.59 -6.56
C LEU A 102 13.08 -16.00 -5.76
N THR A 103 13.02 -16.30 -4.47
CA THR A 103 11.82 -16.07 -3.64
C THR A 103 12.09 -15.20 -2.40
N GLY A 104 13.36 -15.00 -2.05
CA GLY A 104 13.74 -14.36 -0.79
C GLY A 104 13.58 -15.26 0.44
N VAL A 105 13.30 -16.56 0.27
CA VAL A 105 13.18 -17.55 1.34
C VAL A 105 14.15 -18.71 1.05
N ASP A 106 14.87 -19.18 2.06
CA ASP A 106 15.94 -20.19 1.91
C ASP A 106 15.49 -21.63 2.19
N ASN A 107 14.21 -21.84 2.55
CA ASN A 107 13.66 -23.14 2.90
C ASN A 107 12.24 -23.35 2.35
N TRP A 108 11.92 -24.60 2.04
CA TRP A 108 10.64 -24.98 1.42
C TRP A 108 9.43 -24.74 2.33
N ASP A 109 9.51 -25.06 3.62
CA ASP A 109 8.38 -24.88 4.54
C ASP A 109 7.97 -23.41 4.66
N GLY A 110 8.95 -22.51 4.78
CA GLY A 110 8.75 -21.07 4.79
C GLY A 110 8.18 -20.57 3.47
N LEU A 111 8.69 -21.07 2.35
CA LEU A 111 8.19 -20.73 1.01
C LEU A 111 6.72 -21.11 0.87
N ILE A 112 6.35 -22.36 1.17
CA ILE A 112 4.97 -22.83 1.03
C ILE A 112 4.03 -22.06 1.96
N ARG A 113 4.37 -21.88 3.24
CA ARG A 113 3.54 -21.12 4.18
C ARG A 113 3.31 -19.69 3.71
N ARG A 114 4.38 -19.01 3.28
CA ARG A 114 4.31 -17.64 2.77
C ARG A 114 3.45 -17.57 1.51
N THR A 115 3.73 -18.40 0.51
CA THR A 115 3.00 -18.44 -0.76
C THR A 115 1.52 -18.77 -0.54
N SER A 116 1.17 -19.73 0.33
CA SER A 116 -0.22 -20.03 0.66
C SER A 116 -0.93 -18.84 1.33
N SER A 117 -0.24 -18.13 2.24
CA SER A 117 -0.82 -16.96 2.90
C SER A 117 -1.04 -15.79 1.94
N GLU A 118 -0.07 -15.52 1.07
CA GLU A 118 -0.16 -14.49 0.04
C GLU A 118 -1.26 -14.84 -0.98
N TYR A 119 -1.33 -16.10 -1.43
CA TYR A 119 -2.37 -16.57 -2.33
C TYR A 119 -3.77 -16.35 -1.75
N ALA A 120 -3.99 -16.75 -0.49
CA ALA A 120 -5.27 -16.56 0.18
C ALA A 120 -5.66 -15.08 0.29
N ALA A 121 -4.69 -14.20 0.60
CA ALA A 121 -4.90 -12.76 0.67
C ALA A 121 -5.25 -12.16 -0.71
N VAL A 122 -4.55 -12.57 -1.77
CA VAL A 122 -4.85 -12.13 -3.14
C VAL A 122 -6.23 -12.60 -3.56
N CYS A 123 -6.58 -13.87 -3.35
CA CYS A 123 -7.91 -14.39 -3.66
C CYS A 123 -9.02 -13.61 -2.95
N LYS A 124 -8.85 -13.32 -1.66
CA LYS A 124 -9.82 -12.53 -0.90
C LYS A 124 -9.97 -11.10 -1.45
N THR A 125 -8.85 -10.48 -1.83
CA THR A 125 -8.85 -9.13 -2.39
C THR A 125 -9.54 -9.08 -3.76
N VAL A 126 -9.34 -10.12 -4.59
CA VAL A 126 -10.02 -10.25 -5.89
C VAL A 126 -11.51 -10.53 -5.70
N GLU A 127 -11.88 -11.39 -4.74
CA GLU A 127 -13.27 -11.63 -4.35
C GLU A 127 -13.96 -10.32 -3.93
N ASP A 128 -13.31 -9.54 -3.08
CA ASP A 128 -13.78 -8.22 -2.66
C ASP A 128 -13.92 -7.22 -3.82
N ALA A 129 -13.03 -7.27 -4.82
CA ALA A 129 -13.11 -6.45 -6.02
C ALA A 129 -14.27 -6.87 -6.94
N VAL A 130 -14.49 -8.18 -7.06
CA VAL A 130 -15.59 -8.77 -7.85
C VAL A 130 -16.95 -8.42 -7.23
N ASP A 131 -17.07 -8.48 -5.90
CA ASP A 131 -18.28 -8.12 -5.17
C ASP A 131 -18.50 -6.60 -5.04
N GLY A 132 -17.49 -5.79 -5.40
CA GLY A 132 -17.51 -4.34 -5.26
C GLY A 132 -17.36 -3.85 -3.80
N SER A 133 -17.05 -4.74 -2.85
CA SER A 133 -16.78 -4.38 -1.45
C SER A 133 -15.47 -3.59 -1.31
N LEU A 134 -14.52 -3.81 -2.22
CA LEU A 134 -13.23 -3.12 -2.22
C LEU A 134 -13.38 -1.61 -2.48
N GLU A 135 -14.18 -1.24 -3.48
CA GLU A 135 -14.48 0.17 -3.79
C GLU A 135 -15.22 0.84 -2.62
N LYS A 136 -16.23 0.17 -2.04
CA LYS A 136 -16.99 0.69 -0.89
C LYS A 136 -16.07 1.01 0.29
N ARG A 137 -15.20 0.07 0.67
CA ARG A 137 -14.22 0.28 1.75
C ARG A 137 -13.23 1.39 1.42
N ALA A 138 -12.81 1.51 0.16
CA ALA A 138 -11.90 2.58 -0.25
C ALA A 138 -12.55 3.97 -0.15
N VAL A 139 -13.83 4.10 -0.51
CA VAL A 139 -14.61 5.34 -0.36
C VAL A 139 -14.78 5.69 1.12
N GLU A 140 -15.12 4.72 1.97
CA GLU A 140 -15.23 4.91 3.42
C GLU A 140 -13.88 5.34 4.05
N ALA A 141 -12.78 4.70 3.65
CA ALA A 141 -11.45 5.04 4.11
C ALA A 141 -11.01 6.44 3.64
N ALA A 142 -11.33 6.83 2.41
CA ALA A 142 -11.05 8.17 1.89
C ALA A 142 -11.84 9.24 2.65
N ALA A 143 -13.13 8.98 2.96
CA ALA A 143 -13.94 9.89 3.76
C ALA A 143 -13.39 10.05 5.19
N ALA A 144 -12.94 8.96 5.82
CA ALA A 144 -12.31 9.01 7.13
C ALA A 144 -10.97 9.76 7.11
N ALA A 145 -10.16 9.59 6.06
CA ALA A 145 -8.90 10.31 5.89
C ALA A 145 -9.11 11.82 5.68
N GLU A 146 -10.12 12.22 4.90
CA GLU A 146 -10.48 13.63 4.74
C GLU A 146 -11.03 14.23 6.05
N ALA A 147 -11.83 13.48 6.82
CA ALA A 147 -12.26 13.91 8.15
C ALA A 147 -11.07 14.10 9.11
N ALA A 148 -10.10 13.18 9.11
CA ALA A 148 -8.89 13.28 9.92
C ALA A 148 -7.99 14.45 9.51
N LYS A 149 -7.85 14.72 8.20
CA LYS A 149 -7.14 15.91 7.71
C LYS A 149 -7.85 17.20 8.11
N ALA A 150 -9.17 17.25 8.02
CA ALA A 150 -9.96 18.41 8.45
C ALA A 150 -9.82 18.66 9.96
N GLU A 151 -9.79 17.60 10.77
CA GLU A 151 -9.54 17.70 12.21
C GLU A 151 -8.11 18.17 12.52
N ALA A 152 -7.10 17.63 11.82
CA ALA A 152 -5.71 18.06 11.94
C ALA A 152 -5.52 19.53 11.53
N ALA A 153 -6.18 19.97 10.46
CA ALA A 153 -6.16 21.36 10.01
C ALA A 153 -6.82 22.30 11.04
N LYS A 154 -7.94 21.90 11.65
CA LYS A 154 -8.55 22.65 12.76
C LYS A 154 -7.62 22.77 13.96
N ARG A 155 -6.93 21.68 14.33
CA ARG A 155 -5.98 21.69 15.45
C ARG A 155 -4.75 22.56 15.17
N ALA A 156 -4.27 22.59 13.92
CA ALA A 156 -3.19 23.48 13.50
C ALA A 156 -3.61 24.96 13.42
N ALA A 157 -4.89 25.23 13.17
CA ALA A 157 -5.45 26.59 13.15
C ALA A 157 -5.77 27.13 14.56
N MET A 158 -5.74 26.30 15.61
CA MET A 158 -5.86 26.77 16.99
C MET A 158 -4.53 27.43 17.42
N PRO A 159 -4.52 28.74 17.72
CA PRO A 159 -3.32 29.40 18.20
C PRO A 159 -2.86 28.79 19.52
N ASP A 160 -1.55 28.61 19.67
CA ASP A 160 -0.95 28.03 20.87
C ASP A 160 -1.33 28.85 22.11
N PRO A 161 -1.98 28.24 23.13
CA PRO A 161 -2.41 28.95 24.34
C PRO A 161 -1.25 29.58 25.13
N VAL A 162 -0.01 29.16 24.88
CA VAL A 162 1.19 29.75 25.51
C VAL A 162 1.59 31.07 24.83
N VAL A 163 1.44 31.19 23.52
CA VAL A 163 1.88 32.37 22.76
C VAL A 163 0.89 33.54 22.91
N GLY A 164 -0.41 33.26 23.07
CA GLY A 164 -1.44 34.29 23.25
C GLY A 164 -1.34 35.09 24.56
N ARG A 165 -0.59 34.61 25.56
CA ARG A 165 -0.39 35.32 26.84
C ARG A 165 0.72 36.36 26.83
N MET A 166 1.64 36.35 25.85
CA MET A 166 2.81 37.26 25.87
C MET A 166 2.55 38.66 25.33
N PHE A 167 1.41 38.91 24.67
CA PHE A 167 1.14 40.21 24.02
C PHE A 167 -0.08 40.96 24.58
N SER A 168 -0.67 40.48 25.67
CA SER A 168 -1.81 41.15 26.31
C SER A 168 -1.32 41.99 27.48
N SER A 169 -1.18 43.29 27.24
CA SER A 169 -0.85 44.36 28.20
C SER A 169 0.65 44.48 28.57
N ASP A 170 1.39 45.21 27.74
CA ASP A 170 2.69 45.81 28.08
C ASP A 170 2.57 47.36 28.09
N ASP A 171 1.38 47.85 28.46
CA ASP A 171 1.04 49.29 28.53
C ASP A 171 1.01 49.80 29.99
N ASP A 172 1.33 48.92 30.95
CA ASP A 172 1.43 49.22 32.39
C ASP A 172 2.90 49.34 32.83
N ALA A 173 3.74 50.04 32.05
CA ALA A 173 5.03 50.49 32.54
C ALA A 173 4.81 51.66 33.51
N PRO A 174 5.15 51.56 34.81
CA PRO A 174 5.03 52.69 35.72
C PRO A 174 5.98 53.79 35.26
N TRP A 175 5.40 54.93 34.86
CA TRP A 175 6.12 56.16 34.53
C TRP A 175 7.13 56.48 35.64
N LEU A 176 8.43 56.36 35.33
CA LEU A 176 9.51 56.78 36.21
C LEU A 176 9.40 58.29 36.45
N PRO A 177 9.39 58.76 37.71
CA PRO A 177 9.41 60.18 38.03
C PRO A 177 10.62 60.87 37.40
N SER A 178 10.46 62.14 37.01
CA SER A 178 11.47 62.97 36.34
C SER A 178 12.80 63.13 37.07
N ASP A 179 12.87 62.68 38.33
CA ASP A 179 13.95 63.02 39.27
C ASP A 179 14.95 61.87 39.44
N TYR A 180 14.85 60.81 38.63
CA TYR A 180 15.74 59.64 38.64
C TYR A 180 17.18 59.94 38.16
N LEU A 181 17.52 61.21 37.90
CA LEU A 181 18.76 61.62 37.22
C LEU A 181 19.58 62.66 37.99
N PHE A 182 19.53 62.64 39.33
CA PHE A 182 20.43 63.44 40.17
C PHE A 182 21.02 62.61 41.31
N ASP A 183 22.20 62.04 41.05
CA ASP A 183 23.34 62.03 41.97
C ASP A 183 24.52 61.35 41.28
N ALA A 184 25.27 62.11 40.47
CA ALA A 184 26.61 61.74 40.06
C ALA A 184 27.59 62.62 40.85
N PRO A 185 28.48 62.07 41.71
CA PRO A 185 29.47 62.88 42.39
C PRO A 185 30.50 63.43 41.40
N GLU A 186 30.76 64.74 41.53
CA GLU A 186 31.75 65.50 40.74
C GLU A 186 33.14 64.84 40.76
N VAL A 187 33.67 64.55 39.57
CA VAL A 187 35.00 63.99 39.38
C VAL A 187 36.04 65.12 39.54
N GLN A 188 36.95 64.99 40.50
CA GLN A 188 38.06 65.93 40.68
C GLN A 188 39.05 65.88 39.49
N PRO A 189 39.55 67.03 38.99
CA PRO A 189 40.57 67.06 37.95
C PRO A 189 41.97 66.83 38.55
N CYS A 190 42.74 65.93 37.94
CA CYS A 190 44.13 65.64 38.32
C CYS A 190 45.05 66.85 38.06
N ALA A 191 45.91 67.15 39.02
CA ALA A 191 46.96 68.18 38.95
C ALA A 191 48.17 67.74 38.10
N HIS A 192 48.89 68.75 37.61
CA HIS A 192 50.09 68.77 36.76
C HIS A 192 51.21 67.79 37.11
#